data_AF-A0A386HFY6-F1
#
_entry.id   AF-A0A386HFY6-F1
#
_cell.length_a   1.000
_cell.length_b   1.000
_cell.length_c   1.000
_cell.angle_alpha   90.00
_cell.angle_beta   90.00
_cell.angle_gamma   90.00
#
_symmetry.space_group_name_H-M   'P 1'
#
loop_
_entity.id
_entity.type
_entity.pdbx_description
1 polymer ?
#
loop_
_entity_poly.entity_id
_entity_poly.type
_entity_poly.pdbx_seq_one_letter_code
_entity_poly.pdbx_strand_id
1 'polypeptide(L)'
;MIASKFGIGQQVRHNLHGYLGVVIDIDPEYSLEPPAPDEVANNDTLRSSPWYHVVIEDDEGQPIHTYLAEAQLTYEDMDAHPEQPSLDELAASIRHQLQAPRLRN
;
A
#
# COMPACT_ATOMS: atom_id res chain seq x y z
N MET A 1 -1.77 -4.78 -20.48
CA MET A 1 -1.65 -3.72 -19.47
C MET A 1 -2.14 -4.35 -18.18
N ILE A 2 -1.27 -4.50 -17.17
CA ILE A 2 -1.71 -4.98 -15.86
C ILE A 2 -2.42 -3.79 -15.21
N ALA A 3 -3.72 -3.91 -14.96
CA ALA A 3 -4.48 -2.87 -14.29
C ALA A 3 -4.31 -3.05 -12.78
N SER A 4 -3.87 -2.01 -12.11
CA SER A 4 -3.77 -1.98 -10.64
C SER A 4 -5.13 -1.65 -10.03
N LYS A 5 -5.53 -2.39 -8.99
CA LYS A 5 -6.79 -2.14 -8.26
C LYS A 5 -6.76 -0.93 -7.34
N PHE A 6 -5.59 -0.53 -6.85
CA PHE A 6 -5.42 0.53 -5.86
C PHE A 6 -4.45 1.60 -6.36
N GLY A 7 -4.69 2.87 -6.03
CA GLY A 7 -3.84 3.98 -6.46
C GLY A 7 -2.84 4.44 -5.41
N ILE A 8 -1.75 5.10 -5.83
CA ILE A 8 -0.85 5.80 -4.91
C ILE A 8 -1.62 6.91 -4.18
N GLY A 9 -1.46 6.97 -2.86
CA GLY A 9 -2.18 7.86 -1.95
C GLY A 9 -3.55 7.35 -1.51
N GLN A 10 -3.96 6.15 -1.95
CA GLN A 10 -5.21 5.52 -1.53
C GLN A 10 -5.04 4.83 -0.18
N GLN A 11 -6.04 4.99 0.70
CA GLN A 11 -6.16 4.21 1.93
C GLN A 11 -6.76 2.83 1.62
N VAL A 12 -6.17 1.80 2.22
CA VAL A 12 -6.51 0.39 2.03
C VAL A 12 -6.47 -0.33 3.37
N ARG A 13 -7.09 -1.51 3.45
CA ARG A 13 -6.92 -2.41 4.59
C ARG A 13 -6.23 -3.70 4.18
N HIS A 14 -5.47 -4.27 5.11
CA HIS A 14 -5.03 -5.65 4.97
C HIS A 14 -6.26 -6.59 5.05
N ASN A 15 -6.46 -7.43 4.03
CA ASN A 15 -7.64 -8.28 3.86
C ASN A 15 -7.86 -9.26 5.05
N LEU A 16 -6.78 -9.85 5.57
CA LEU A 16 -6.87 -10.79 6.71
C LEU A 16 -6.95 -10.10 8.08
N HIS A 17 -6.06 -9.14 8.35
CA HIS A 17 -5.89 -8.55 9.69
C HIS A 17 -6.65 -7.23 9.90
N GLY A 18 -7.12 -6.59 8.83
CA GLY A 18 -7.91 -5.35 8.91
C GLY A 18 -7.11 -4.07 9.18
N TYR A 19 -5.77 -4.14 9.28
CA TYR A 19 -4.94 -2.95 9.51
C TYR A 19 -5.10 -1.93 8.40
N LEU A 20 -5.25 -0.66 8.79
CA LEU A 20 -5.27 0.48 7.88
C LEU A 20 -3.87 0.74 7.34
N GLY A 21 -3.79 1.09 6.06
CA GLY A 21 -2.56 1.53 5.42
C GLY A 21 -2.79 2.48 4.26
N VAL A 22 -1.71 3.12 3.82
CA VAL A 22 -1.68 4.03 2.68
C VAL A 22 -0.73 3.49 1.63
N VAL A 23 -1.22 3.33 0.40
CA VAL A 23 -0.38 2.95 -0.74
C VAL A 23 0.55 4.12 -1.09
N ILE A 24 1.86 3.89 -1.09
CA ILE A 24 2.86 4.91 -1.41
C ILE A 24 3.57 4.68 -2.75
N ASP A 25 3.61 3.42 -3.21
CA ASP A 25 4.17 3.04 -4.51
C ASP A 25 3.58 1.70 -4.99
N ILE A 26 3.75 1.40 -6.28
CA ILE A 26 3.19 0.21 -6.93
C ILE A 26 4.21 -0.37 -7.90
N ASP A 27 4.57 -1.63 -7.70
CA ASP A 27 5.30 -2.44 -8.66
C ASP A 27 4.34 -3.25 -9.53
N PRO A 28 4.61 -3.41 -10.84
CA PRO A 28 3.77 -4.23 -11.71
C PRO A 28 3.81 -5.73 -11.38
N GLU A 29 4.88 -6.18 -10.74
CA GLU A 29 5.15 -7.55 -10.30
C GLU A 29 6.06 -7.52 -9.05
N TYR A 30 6.21 -8.64 -8.35
CA TYR A 30 7.10 -8.71 -7.19
C TYR A 30 8.55 -8.38 -7.58
N SER A 31 9.14 -7.39 -6.91
CA SER A 31 10.44 -6.82 -7.29
C SER A 31 11.53 -6.92 -6.20
N LEU A 32 11.27 -7.63 -5.09
CA LEU A 32 12.29 -7.89 -4.06
C LEU A 32 13.11 -9.15 -4.36
N GLU A 33 14.02 -9.49 -3.45
CA GLU A 33 14.82 -10.72 -3.53
C GLU A 33 13.93 -11.97 -3.53
N PRO A 34 14.39 -13.08 -4.12
CA PRO A 34 13.62 -14.32 -4.16
C PRO A 34 13.10 -14.69 -2.77
N PRO A 35 11.78 -14.81 -2.61
CA PRO A 35 11.16 -14.99 -1.31
C PRO A 35 11.52 -16.34 -0.72
N ALA A 36 11.46 -16.43 0.60
CA ALA A 36 11.65 -17.70 1.28
C ALA A 36 10.52 -18.69 0.90
N PRO A 37 10.76 -20.02 0.96
CA PRO A 37 9.80 -21.01 0.50
C PRO A 37 8.41 -20.91 1.16
N ASP A 38 8.37 -20.42 2.40
CA ASP A 38 7.21 -20.26 3.26
C ASP A 38 6.52 -18.89 3.14
N GLU A 39 7.08 -17.96 2.36
CA GLU A 39 6.48 -16.65 2.15
C GLU A 39 5.38 -16.69 1.08
N VAL A 40 4.36 -15.84 1.27
CA VAL A 40 3.27 -15.65 0.31
C VAL A 40 3.80 -15.27 -1.08
N ALA A 41 4.90 -14.52 -1.13
CA ALA A 41 5.57 -14.12 -2.35
C ALA A 41 6.12 -15.30 -3.17
N ASN A 42 6.28 -16.51 -2.61
CA ASN A 42 6.71 -17.67 -3.39
C ASN A 42 5.68 -18.07 -4.48
N ASN A 43 4.41 -17.68 -4.32
CA ASN A 43 3.35 -17.96 -5.30
C ASN A 43 3.54 -17.14 -6.60
N ASP A 44 3.86 -17.82 -7.72
CA ASP A 44 4.05 -17.21 -9.04
C ASP A 44 2.85 -16.39 -9.54
N THR A 45 1.63 -16.79 -9.17
CA THR A 45 0.41 -16.08 -9.57
C THR A 45 0.34 -14.71 -8.87
N LEU A 46 0.72 -14.66 -7.59
CA LEU A 46 0.78 -13.41 -6.84
C LEU A 46 1.95 -12.54 -7.32
N ARG A 47 3.11 -13.14 -7.62
CA ARG A 47 4.25 -12.38 -8.16
C ARG A 47 3.96 -11.72 -9.49
N SER A 48 3.13 -12.33 -10.33
CA SER A 48 2.74 -11.80 -11.65
C SER A 48 1.63 -10.73 -11.60
N SER A 49 1.14 -10.38 -10.40
CA SER A 49 0.17 -9.32 -10.16
C SER A 49 0.85 -8.12 -9.50
N PRO A 50 0.23 -6.92 -9.47
CA PRO A 50 0.85 -5.76 -8.83
C PRO A 50 1.14 -5.98 -7.34
N TRP A 51 2.27 -5.46 -6.89
CA TRP A 51 2.68 -5.39 -5.49
C TRP A 51 2.70 -3.94 -5.03
N TYR A 52 2.34 -3.74 -3.77
CA TYR A 52 2.09 -2.42 -3.22
C TYR A 52 3.04 -2.16 -2.06
N HIS A 53 3.69 -1.00 -2.11
CA HIS A 53 4.36 -0.42 -0.96
C HIS A 53 3.31 0.29 -0.12
N VAL A 54 3.06 -0.21 1.08
CA VAL A 54 2.00 0.28 1.97
C VAL A 54 2.59 0.69 3.31
N VAL A 55 2.34 1.93 3.72
CA VAL A 55 2.65 2.38 5.09
C VAL A 55 1.46 2.08 5.98
N ILE A 56 1.69 1.34 7.06
CA ILE A 56 0.72 1.06 8.13
C ILE A 56 1.25 1.67 9.44
N GLU A 57 0.47 1.57 10.51
CA GLU A 57 0.96 1.82 11.87
C GLU A 57 1.07 0.49 12.64
N ASP A 58 2.05 0.39 13.53
CA ASP A 58 2.10 -0.67 14.54
C ASP A 58 1.24 -0.35 15.77
N ASP A 59 1.28 -1.25 16.76
CA ASP A 59 0.52 -1.10 18.01
C ASP A 59 0.93 0.14 18.84
N GLU A 60 2.10 0.73 18.55
CA GLU A 60 2.61 1.96 19.18
C GLU A 60 2.31 3.22 18.33
N GLY A 61 1.62 3.06 17.19
CA GLY A 61 1.33 4.14 16.25
C GLY A 61 2.53 4.56 15.39
N GLN A 62 3.60 3.77 15.33
CA GLN A 62 4.77 4.09 14.51
C GLN A 62 4.54 3.64 13.06
N PRO A 63 4.94 4.45 12.07
CA PRO A 63 4.77 4.10 10.67
C PRO A 63 5.70 2.94 10.30
N ILE A 64 5.13 1.85 9.79
CA ILE A 64 5.84 0.70 9.25
C ILE A 64 5.60 0.60 7.74
N HIS A 65 6.69 0.46 6.99
CA HIS A 65 6.64 0.18 5.57
C HIS A 65 6.51 -1.32 5.30
N THR A 66 5.47 -1.71 4.57
CA THR A 66 5.15 -3.09 4.22
C THR A 66 5.09 -3.27 2.71
N TYR A 67 5.33 -4.50 2.25
CA TYR A 67 5.26 -4.88 0.84
C TYR A 67 4.25 -6.01 0.67
N LEU A 68 3.13 -5.71 0.01
CA LEU A 68 1.93 -6.56 0.02
C LEU A 68 1.47 -6.86 -1.41
N ALA A 69 1.06 -8.10 -1.65
CA ALA A 69 0.42 -8.48 -2.90
C ALA A 69 -0.98 -7.84 -3.00
N GLU A 70 -1.47 -7.59 -4.21
CA GLU A 70 -2.83 -7.07 -4.42
C GLU A 70 -3.93 -7.88 -3.72
N ALA A 71 -3.76 -9.20 -3.63
CA ALA A 71 -4.72 -10.11 -2.99
C ALA A 71 -4.79 -9.96 -1.46
N GLN A 72 -3.78 -9.34 -0.85
CA GLN A 72 -3.73 -9.08 0.59
C GLN A 72 -4.39 -7.75 0.96
N LEU A 73 -4.89 -6.98 -0.01
CA LEU A 73 -5.48 -5.66 0.21
C LEU A 73 -6.98 -5.66 -0.10
N THR A 74 -7.70 -4.80 0.60
CA THR A 74 -9.10 -4.43 0.33
C THR A 74 -9.28 -2.92 0.46
N TYR A 75 -10.42 -2.42 -0.02
CA TYR A 75 -10.76 -1.01 0.08
C TYR A 75 -10.93 -0.56 1.54
N GLU A 76 -10.50 0.67 1.81
CA GLU A 76 -10.96 1.43 2.97
C GLU A 76 -12.22 2.20 2.59
N ASP A 77 -13.27 2.09 3.40
CA ASP A 77 -14.54 2.77 3.16
C ASP A 77 -14.67 4.09 3.96
N MET A 78 -13.85 4.28 5.00
CA MET A 78 -13.89 5.47 5.85
C MET A 78 -12.90 6.54 5.36
N ASP A 79 -13.35 7.79 5.29
CA ASP A 79 -12.50 8.94 4.93
C ASP A 79 -11.66 9.48 6.10
N ALA A 80 -11.98 9.10 7.34
CA ALA A 80 -11.33 9.63 8.54
C ALA A 80 -11.21 8.57 9.63
N HIS A 81 -10.05 8.56 10.30
CA HIS A 81 -9.65 7.58 11.29
C HIS A 81 -9.14 8.30 12.54
N PRO A 82 -10.01 8.68 13.50
CA PRO A 82 -9.60 9.43 14.69
C PRO A 82 -8.52 8.75 15.55
N GLU A 83 -8.45 7.42 15.50
CA GLU A 83 -7.44 6.62 16.19
C GLU A 83 -6.09 6.57 15.42
N GLN A 84 -6.10 6.86 14.12
CA GLN A 84 -4.94 6.78 13.22
C GLN A 84 -4.82 8.02 12.30
N PRO A 85 -4.86 9.25 12.86
CA PRO A 85 -4.92 10.48 12.06
C PRO A 85 -3.66 10.69 11.20
N SER A 86 -2.53 10.10 11.58
CA SER A 86 -1.27 10.23 10.83
C SER A 86 -1.37 9.58 9.43
N LEU A 87 -2.15 8.50 9.30
CA LEU A 87 -2.40 7.84 8.01
C LEU A 87 -3.35 8.66 7.13
N ASP A 88 -4.34 9.34 7.71
CA ASP A 88 -5.18 10.29 6.96
C ASP A 88 -4.33 11.45 6.39
N GLU A 89 -3.46 12.01 7.23
CA GLU A 89 -2.54 13.08 6.85
C GLU A 89 -1.57 12.62 5.75
N LEU A 90 -1.01 11.42 5.87
CA LEU A 90 -0.13 10.82 4.86
C LEU A 90 -0.85 10.66 3.51
N ALA A 91 -2.06 10.08 3.52
CA ALA A 91 -2.86 9.91 2.30
C ALA A 91 -3.19 11.25 1.64
N ALA A 92 -3.57 12.26 2.42
CA ALA A 92 -3.80 13.61 1.92
C ALA A 92 -2.54 14.24 1.31
N SER A 93 -1.39 14.11 1.99
CA SER A 93 -0.10 14.62 1.54
C SER A 93 0.33 14.02 0.20
N ILE A 94 0.24 12.68 0.06
CA ILE A 94 0.59 11.98 -1.18
C ILE A 94 -0.33 12.40 -2.32
N ARG A 95 -1.66 12.43 -2.09
CA ARG A 95 -2.63 12.86 -3.09
C ARG A 95 -2.36 14.30 -3.56
N HIS A 96 -1.97 15.18 -2.64
CA HIS A 96 -1.58 16.55 -2.98
C HIS A 96 -0.29 16.60 -3.82
N GLN A 97 0.73 15.81 -3.47
CA GLN A 97 1.98 15.73 -4.24
C GLN A 97 1.78 15.19 -5.66
N LEU A 98 0.84 14.26 -5.86
CA LEU A 98 0.49 13.73 -7.18
C LEU A 98 -0.23 14.76 -8.06
N GLN A 99 -0.97 15.70 -7.46
CA GLN A 99 -1.66 16.79 -8.15
C GLN A 99 -0.75 17.98 -8.44
N ALA A 100 0.28 18.19 -7.63
CA ALA A 100 1.23 19.27 -7.82
C ALA A 100 1.94 19.12 -9.18
N PRO A 101 1.96 20.16 -10.03
CA PRO A 101 2.72 20.11 -11.27
C PRO A 101 4.19 19.88 -10.90
N ARG A 102 4.75 18.74 -11.32
CA ARG A 102 6.19 18.49 -11.23
C ARG A 102 6.89 19.60 -12.02
N LEU A 103 7.37 20.63 -11.31
CA LEU A 103 8.29 21.62 -11.87
C LEU A 103 9.55 20.84 -12.28
N ARG A 104 9.58 20.41 -13.55
CA ARG A 104 10.80 19.92 -14.20
C ARG A 104 11.73 21.13 -14.31
N ASN A 105 12.72 21.19 -13.43
CA ASN A 105 13.95 21.94 -13.66
C ASN A 105 14.96 21.02 -14.33
#